data_AF-A0A540K3X3-F1
#
_entry.id   AF-A0A540K3X3-F1
#
_cell.length_a   1.000
_cell.length_b   1.000
_cell.length_c   1.000
_cell.angle_alpha   90.00
_cell.angle_beta   90.00
_cell.angle_gamma   90.00
#
_symmetry.space_group_name_H-M   'P 1'
#
loop_
_entity.id
_entity.type
_entity.pdbx_description
1 polymer ?
#
loop_
_entity_poly.entity_id
_entity_poly.type
_entity_poly.pdbx_seq_one_letter_code
_entity_poly.pdbx_strand_id
1 'polypeptide(L)' 'MTAPTSKVGAEAESTARLKDESQRRSPTVVNASEIEEFFAAMEKESQQKFKEKYNFDVAKDEPHEGRYEWVRLKP' A
#
# COMPACT_ATOMS: atom_id res chain seq x y z
N MET A 1 37.87 12.68 -2.06
CA MET A 1 36.93 13.80 -1.79
C MET A 1 36.47 14.37 -3.12
N THR A 2 35.22 14.14 -3.52
CA THR A 2 34.45 14.96 -4.50
C THR A 2 32.99 14.55 -4.37
N ALA A 3 32.11 15.53 -4.20
CA ALA A 3 30.69 15.42 -3.87
C ALA A 3 29.80 14.88 -5.01
N PRO A 4 28.57 14.39 -4.72
CA PRO A 4 27.59 13.96 -5.71
C PRO A 4 26.91 15.18 -6.38
N THR A 5 26.71 15.12 -7.70
CA THR A 5 25.87 16.09 -8.41
C THR A 5 24.45 15.57 -8.57
N SER A 6 23.50 16.37 -8.10
CA SER A 6 22.06 16.25 -8.33
C SER A 6 21.73 16.21 -9.83
N LYS A 7 20.74 15.42 -10.21
CA LYS A 7 19.89 15.72 -11.37
C LYS A 7 18.44 15.51 -10.97
N VAL A 8 17.84 16.62 -10.56
CA VAL A 8 16.40 16.85 -10.57
C VAL A 8 15.89 16.71 -12.01
N GLY A 9 14.75 16.05 -12.15
CA GLY A 9 14.01 15.87 -13.39
C GLY A 9 12.57 15.56 -13.07
N ALA A 10 11.93 16.44 -12.30
CA ALA A 10 10.48 16.48 -12.20
C ALA A 10 9.96 17.04 -13.53
N GLU A 11 9.53 16.16 -14.43
CA GLU A 11 8.81 16.54 -15.63
C GLU A 11 7.31 16.45 -15.31
N ALA A 12 6.76 17.57 -14.87
CA ALA A 12 5.33 17.79 -14.75
C ALA A 12 4.93 18.83 -15.79
N GLU A 13 4.60 18.38 -17.00
CA GLU A 13 3.84 19.13 -18.01
C GLU A 13 3.33 18.07 -19.01
N SER A 14 2.07 18.00 -19.42
CA SER A 14 1.34 19.11 -20.01
C SER A 14 -0.18 18.90 -19.94
N THR A 15 -0.85 20.02 -19.70
CA THR A 15 -2.27 20.22 -19.62
C THR A 15 -2.96 20.02 -20.98
N ALA A 16 -3.67 18.92 -21.16
CA ALA A 16 -4.76 18.84 -22.13
C ALA A 16 -6.08 19.01 -21.37
N ARG A 17 -6.58 20.24 -21.35
CA ARG A 17 -7.90 20.60 -20.82
C ARG A 17 -8.98 19.93 -21.69
N LEU A 18 -9.45 18.76 -21.29
CA LEU A 18 -10.75 18.25 -21.73
C LEU A 18 -11.81 19.01 -20.92
N LYS A 19 -12.39 20.02 -21.58
CA LYS A 19 -13.55 20.76 -21.09
C LYS A 19 -14.77 19.87 -21.18
N ASP A 20 -15.55 19.94 -20.11
CA ASP A 20 -16.96 19.58 -20.01
C ASP A 20 -17.30 18.08 -20.06
N GLU A 21 -17.21 17.44 -18.90
CA GLU A 21 -18.28 16.54 -18.47
C GLU A 21 -18.50 16.76 -16.97
N SER A 22 -19.01 17.94 -16.66
CA SER A 22 -19.58 18.28 -15.35
C SER A 22 -20.91 17.53 -15.12
N GLN A 23 -21.09 16.36 -15.75
CA GLN A 23 -22.18 15.42 -15.54
C GLN A 23 -21.94 14.74 -14.21
N ARG A 24 -22.44 15.40 -13.16
CA ARG A 24 -22.82 14.89 -11.85
C ARG A 24 -22.74 13.35 -11.77
N ARG A 25 -21.54 12.80 -11.58
CA ARG A 25 -21.42 11.50 -10.94
C ARG A 25 -21.80 11.80 -9.50
N SER A 26 -23.08 11.65 -9.18
CA SER A 26 -23.49 11.51 -7.78
C SER A 26 -22.49 10.54 -7.16
N PRO A 27 -21.89 10.86 -6.00
CA PRO A 27 -21.04 9.90 -5.31
C PRO A 27 -21.82 8.59 -5.26
N THR A 28 -21.29 7.53 -5.86
CA THR A 28 -21.87 6.20 -5.67
C THR A 28 -21.73 5.95 -4.18
N VAL A 29 -22.86 6.00 -3.46
CA VAL A 29 -22.88 5.71 -2.03
C VAL A 29 -22.70 4.21 -1.91
N VAL A 30 -21.44 3.79 -1.89
CA VAL A 30 -21.03 2.44 -1.57
C VAL A 30 -21.27 2.24 -0.06
N ASN A 31 -21.86 1.10 0.30
CA ASN A 31 -22.15 0.79 1.68
C ASN A 31 -20.81 0.62 2.43
N ALA A 32 -20.66 1.28 3.58
CA ALA A 32 -19.42 1.20 4.36
C ALA A 32 -19.04 -0.25 4.70
N SER A 33 -20.02 -1.09 5.03
CA SER A 33 -19.80 -2.51 5.34
C SER A 33 -19.32 -3.32 4.14
N GLU A 34 -19.80 -3.00 2.93
CA GLU A 34 -19.34 -3.67 1.69
C GLU A 34 -17.87 -3.34 1.39
N ILE A 35 -17.49 -2.07 1.58
CA ILE A 35 -16.11 -1.62 1.42
C ILE A 35 -15.20 -2.27 2.46
N GLU A 36 -15.63 -2.29 3.72
CA GLU A 36 -14.89 -2.93 4.80
C GLU A 36 -14.71 -4.43 4.55
N GLU A 37 -15.74 -5.14 4.09
CA GLU A 37 -15.63 -6.56 3.75
C GLU A 37 -14.62 -6.81 2.62
N PHE A 38 -14.64 -5.97 1.59
CA PHE A 38 -13.69 -6.06 0.49
C PHE A 38 -12.24 -5.92 0.97
N PHE A 39 -11.96 -4.87 1.75
CA PHE A 39 -10.62 -4.67 2.29
C PHE A 39 -10.24 -5.75 3.30
N ALA A 40 -11.15 -6.21 4.16
CA ALA A 40 -10.88 -7.28 5.12
C ALA A 40 -10.54 -8.61 4.42
N ALA A 41 -11.19 -8.92 3.30
CA ALA A 41 -10.87 -10.11 2.50
C ALA A 41 -9.47 -10.01 1.89
N MET A 42 -9.15 -8.88 1.25
CA MET A 42 -7.82 -8.64 0.66
C MET A 42 -6.70 -8.57 1.71
N GLU A 43 -6.99 -7.98 2.87
CA GLU A 43 -6.04 -7.87 3.97
C GLU A 43 -5.67 -9.25 4.48
N LYS A 44 -6.65 -10.13 4.70
CA LYS A 44 -6.41 -11.52 5.11
C LYS A 44 -5.55 -12.28 4.10
N GLU A 45 -5.83 -12.15 2.81
CA GLU A 45 -5.02 -12.78 1.77
C GLU A 45 -3.57 -12.27 1.80
N SER A 46 -3.39 -10.96 1.94
CA SER A 46 -2.06 -10.33 2.01
C SER A 46 -1.30 -10.77 3.26
N GLN A 47 -1.97 -10.83 4.41
CA GLN A 47 -1.41 -11.32 5.67
C GLN A 47 -0.98 -12.78 5.56
N GLN A 48 -1.80 -13.65 4.94
CA GLN A 48 -1.46 -15.06 4.73
C GLN A 48 -0.22 -15.22 3.85
N LYS A 49 -0.19 -14.54 2.69
CA LYS A 49 0.99 -14.57 1.79
C LYS A 49 2.25 -14.09 2.48
N PHE A 50 2.15 -13.03 3.29
CA PHE A 50 3.28 -12.53 4.05
C PHE A 50 3.75 -13.56 5.10
N LYS A 51 2.81 -14.12 5.85
CA LYS A 51 3.08 -15.13 6.88
C LYS A 51 3.77 -16.36 6.31
N GLU A 52 3.33 -16.86 5.17
CA GLU A 52 3.97 -18.00 4.48
C GLU A 52 5.35 -17.65 3.93
N LYS A 53 5.50 -16.45 3.34
CA LYS A 53 6.76 -16.04 2.72
C LYS A 53 7.86 -15.82 3.75
N TYR A 54 7.50 -15.18 4.86
CA TYR A 54 8.43 -14.59 5.81
C TYR A 54 8.42 -15.20 7.21
N ASN A 55 7.51 -16.15 7.48
CA ASN A 55 7.35 -16.76 8.80
C ASN A 55 7.08 -15.71 9.89
N PHE A 56 6.25 -14.72 9.57
CA PHE A 56 5.91 -13.63 10.49
C PHE A 56 4.45 -13.25 10.38
N ASP A 57 3.78 -13.13 11.51
CA ASP A 57 2.39 -12.72 11.61
C ASP A 57 2.31 -11.21 11.85
N VAL A 58 2.04 -10.44 10.81
CA VAL A 58 1.98 -8.97 10.87
C VAL A 58 0.80 -8.47 11.70
N ALA A 59 -0.29 -9.24 11.77
CA ALA A 59 -1.46 -8.85 12.56
C ALA A 59 -1.20 -8.99 14.07
N LYS A 60 -0.34 -9.94 14.46
CA LYS A 60 0.05 -10.17 15.86
C LYS A 60 1.40 -9.55 16.24
N ASP A 61 2.16 -9.09 15.26
CA ASP A 61 3.55 -8.65 15.40
C ASP A 61 4.46 -9.73 16.03
N GLU A 62 4.25 -10.98 15.60
CA GLU A 62 4.91 -12.15 16.15
C GLU A 62 5.62 -12.97 15.06
N PRO A 63 6.91 -13.30 15.25
CA PRO A 63 7.57 -14.25 14.39
C PRO A 63 7.13 -15.68 14.67
N HIS A 64 7.17 -16.50 13.62
CA HIS A 64 6.96 -17.93 13.66
C HIS A 64 8.25 -18.67 13.29
N GLU A 65 8.32 -19.93 13.69
CA GLU A 65 9.42 -20.81 13.32
C GLU A 65 9.48 -20.99 11.79
N GLY A 66 10.67 -20.84 11.21
CA GLY A 66 10.85 -20.96 9.78
C GLY A 66 12.22 -20.48 9.28
N ARG A 67 12.27 -19.98 8.05
CA ARG A 67 13.51 -19.60 7.35
C ARG A 67 14.15 -18.32 7.88
N TYR A 68 13.36 -17.43 8.45
CA TYR A 68 13.82 -16.12 8.88
C TYR A 68 13.74 -15.99 10.39
N GLU A 69 14.81 -15.46 10.98
CA GLU A 69 14.84 -15.05 12.39
C GLU A 69 14.58 -13.55 12.47
N TRP A 70 13.52 -13.18 13.19
CA TRP A 70 13.12 -11.79 13.36
C TRP A 70 13.68 -11.24 14.66
N VAL A 71 14.46 -10.16 14.56
CA VAL A 71 15.07 -9.48 15.70
C VAL A 71 14.40 -8.13 15.91
N ARG A 72 13.87 -7.88 17.10
CA ARG A 72 13.32 -6.57 17.49
C ARG A 72 14.45 -5.62 17.83
N LEU A 73 14.62 -4.57 17.03
CA LEU A 73 15.59 -3.52 17.31
C LEU A 73 15.04 -2.59 18.39
N LYS A 74 15.81 -2.34 19.44
CA LYS A 74 15.53 -1.28 20.42
C LYS A 74 16.12 0.04 19.87
N PRO A 75 15.39 1.16 19.99
CA PRO A 75 15.90 2.46 19.57
C PRO A 75 17.12 2.90 20.38
#